data_AF-A0AAD9CCR3-F1
#
_entry.id   AF-A0AAD9CCR3-F1
#
_cell.length_a   1.000
_cell.length_b   1.000
_cell.length_c   1.000
_cell.angle_alpha   90.00
_cell.angle_beta   90.00
_cell.angle_gamma   90.00
#
_symmetry.space_group_name_H-M   'P 1'
#
loop_
_entity.id
_entity.type
_entity.pdbx_description
1 polymer ?
#
loop_
_entity_poly.entity_id
_entity_poly.type
_entity_poly.pdbx_seq_one_letter_code
_entity_poly.pdbx_strand_id
1 'polypeptide(L)'
;MSVRISAMSVLPPVRKDRVIAQLPQCFRKEAAFHTKEDFNSKVKTACQEQRTGTVGFKISKVIVVGDLAVGKTCLINRFCKDAFDKNYKATIGVDFEMERFEVLGVPFSLQLWDTAGQERFKCIASTYYRGAQIVIIAFDVTDIASLDHVRQWLEDALKENDPTAVQLFIVGTKKDLSSPAQYSQIEQDALKLAQEITAEYWAVSSLTGENVKEFFFRVASLAFETNVLAELEKSGPRQIGGIVRINSTPSNVNASTKKKQPNCCQ
;
A
#
# COMPACT_ATOMS: atom_id res chain seq x y z
N MET A 1 6.32 29.94 35.23
CA MET A 1 6.93 29.61 33.93
C MET A 1 6.91 28.09 33.80
N SER A 2 5.88 27.52 33.15
CA SER A 2 5.73 26.07 33.01
C SER A 2 6.07 25.69 31.57
N VAL A 3 7.21 25.03 31.37
CA VAL A 3 7.62 24.51 30.06
C VAL A 3 6.82 23.23 29.82
N ARG A 4 5.83 23.30 28.93
CA ARG A 4 5.21 22.11 28.34
C ARG A 4 6.26 21.43 27.46
N ILE A 5 6.87 20.36 27.96
CA ILE A 5 7.57 19.40 27.11
C ILE A 5 6.46 18.60 26.41
N SER A 6 6.16 18.99 25.18
CA SER A 6 5.39 18.15 24.26
C SER A 6 6.21 16.88 24.04
N ALA A 7 5.79 15.78 24.65
CA ALA A 7 6.30 14.46 24.33
C ALA A 7 5.84 14.09 22.91
N MET A 8 6.48 14.66 21.91
CA MET A 8 6.47 14.09 20.57
C MET A 8 7.13 12.72 20.73
N SER A 9 6.35 11.65 20.62
CA SER A 9 6.85 10.29 20.59
C SER A 9 7.86 10.18 19.44
N VAL A 10 9.15 10.33 19.75
CA VAL A 10 10.21 10.24 18.75
C VAL A 10 10.31 8.77 18.38
N LEU A 11 9.62 8.39 17.30
CA LEU A 11 9.81 7.08 16.70
C LEU A 11 11.30 6.92 16.37
N PRO A 12 11.89 5.71 16.56
CA PRO A 12 13.29 5.51 16.23
C PRO A 12 13.57 5.93 14.78
N PRO A 13 14.77 6.51 14.53
CA PRO A 13 15.12 7.04 13.23
C PRO A 13 15.03 5.95 12.17
N VAL A 14 14.58 6.33 10.97
CA VAL A 14 14.54 5.44 9.80
C VAL A 14 15.95 4.92 9.54
N ARG A 15 16.07 3.63 9.21
CA ARG A 15 17.36 3.04 8.87
C ARG A 15 17.93 3.72 7.62
N LYS A 16 19.24 3.98 7.59
CA LYS A 16 19.89 4.66 6.45
C LYS A 16 19.69 3.91 5.12
N ASP A 17 19.53 2.59 5.16
CA ASP A 17 19.25 1.74 4.01
C ASP A 17 17.75 1.67 3.65
N ARG A 18 16.92 2.61 4.12
CA ARG A 18 15.48 2.75 3.83
C ARG A 18 15.11 4.18 3.40
N VAL A 19 16.09 4.94 2.92
CA VAL A 19 15.89 6.27 2.33
C VAL A 19 15.72 6.15 0.83
N ILE A 20 14.65 6.75 0.31
CA ILE A 20 14.28 6.75 -1.11
C ILE A 20 14.22 8.20 -1.60
N ALA A 21 15.26 8.61 -2.33
CA ALA A 21 15.35 9.95 -2.92
C ALA A 21 14.92 10.00 -4.40
N GLN A 22 14.92 8.86 -5.08
CA GLN A 22 14.57 8.70 -6.48
C GLN A 22 13.63 7.51 -6.64
N LEU A 23 12.73 7.58 -7.62
CA LEU A 23 11.79 6.50 -7.87
C LEU A 23 12.55 5.25 -8.38
N PRO A 24 12.46 4.10 -7.69
CA PRO A 24 13.07 2.87 -8.16
C PRO A 24 12.50 2.46 -9.51
N GLN A 25 13.35 1.93 -10.39
CA GLN A 25 12.93 1.43 -11.69
C GLN A 25 12.00 0.22 -11.52
N CYS A 26 11.07 0.07 -12.47
CA CYS A 26 10.28 -1.14 -12.62
C CYS A 26 11.18 -2.31 -13.06
N PHE A 27 10.76 -3.54 -12.76
CA PHE A 27 11.50 -4.74 -13.16
C PHE A 27 11.55 -4.92 -14.68
N ARG A 28 10.41 -4.73 -15.36
CA ARG A 28 10.26 -4.78 -16.82
C ARG A 28 9.35 -3.64 -17.26
N LYS A 29 9.70 -2.94 -18.35
CA LYS A 29 8.88 -1.82 -18.86
C LYS A 29 7.52 -2.30 -19.36
N GLU A 30 7.46 -3.52 -19.87
CA GLU A 30 6.27 -4.18 -20.42
C GLU A 30 5.25 -4.56 -19.35
N ALA A 31 5.68 -4.64 -18.08
CA ALA A 31 4.84 -4.92 -16.92
C ALA A 31 4.78 -3.76 -15.93
N ALA A 32 5.26 -2.57 -16.29
CA ALA A 32 5.20 -1.40 -15.43
C ALA A 32 3.94 -0.59 -15.73
N PHE A 33 3.01 -0.52 -14.77
CA PHE A 33 1.88 0.40 -14.89
C PHE A 33 2.34 1.87 -14.83
N HIS A 34 3.42 2.13 -14.08
CA HIS A 34 4.11 3.42 -14.04
C HIS A 34 5.45 3.34 -14.76
N THR A 35 5.46 3.69 -16.06
CA THR A 35 6.69 3.80 -16.87
C THR A 35 7.50 5.08 -16.59
N LYS A 36 7.02 5.93 -15.69
CA LYS A 36 7.70 7.17 -15.29
C LYS A 36 9.01 6.83 -14.57
N GLU A 37 10.07 7.53 -14.98
CA GLU A 37 11.41 7.37 -14.40
C GLU A 37 11.61 8.16 -13.10
N ASP A 38 10.63 8.98 -12.72
CA ASP A 38 10.70 9.87 -11.56
C ASP A 38 9.32 10.10 -10.92
N PHE A 39 9.32 10.53 -9.66
CA PHE A 39 8.13 10.93 -8.93
C PHE A 39 7.39 12.08 -9.63
N ASN A 40 6.08 12.11 -9.46
CA ASN A 40 5.21 13.16 -9.95
C ASN A 40 5.68 14.53 -9.47
N SER A 41 5.73 15.51 -10.38
CA SER A 41 6.20 16.87 -10.08
C SER A 41 5.44 17.50 -8.92
N LYS A 42 4.12 17.29 -8.83
CA LYS A 42 3.28 17.79 -7.72
C LYS A 42 3.69 17.19 -6.38
N VAL A 43 4.05 15.90 -6.36
CA VAL A 43 4.50 15.21 -5.14
C VAL A 43 5.85 15.76 -4.70
N LYS A 44 6.80 15.91 -5.63
CA LYS A 44 8.12 16.51 -5.33
C LYS A 44 7.99 17.91 -4.76
N THR A 45 7.19 18.78 -5.39
CA THR A 45 6.91 20.13 -4.89
C THR A 45 6.26 20.11 -3.51
N ALA A 46 5.25 19.26 -3.29
CA ALA A 46 4.59 19.15 -2.00
C ALA A 46 5.53 18.70 -0.87
N CYS A 47 6.44 17.77 -1.15
CA CYS A 47 7.45 17.31 -0.18
C CYS A 47 8.47 18.41 0.14
N GLN A 48 8.97 19.13 -0.88
CA GLN A 48 9.92 20.23 -0.71
C GLN A 48 9.33 21.39 0.11
N GLU A 49 8.08 21.74 -0.14
CA GLU A 49 7.39 22.84 0.53
C GLU A 49 6.84 22.44 1.93
N GLN A 50 7.09 21.20 2.38
CA GLN A 50 6.49 20.62 3.59
C GLN A 50 4.96 20.77 3.63
N ARG A 51 4.32 20.83 2.45
CA ARG A 51 2.86 20.95 2.29
C ARG A 51 2.14 19.61 2.35
N THR A 52 2.83 18.53 2.72
CA THR A 52 2.25 17.21 2.95
C THR A 52 1.45 17.19 4.27
N GLY A 53 0.40 18.01 4.40
CA GLY A 53 -0.53 18.00 5.53
C GLY A 53 0.11 18.16 6.93
N THR A 54 -0.66 17.83 7.97
CA THR A 54 -0.15 17.73 9.35
C THR A 54 0.86 16.59 9.40
N VAL A 55 2.14 16.95 9.47
CA VAL A 55 3.30 16.06 9.54
C VAL A 55 3.06 14.96 10.57
N GLY A 56 2.75 13.76 10.10
CA GLY A 56 2.42 12.66 10.99
C GLY A 56 2.33 11.37 10.22
N PHE A 57 3.47 10.87 9.76
CA PHE A 57 3.68 9.44 9.48
C PHE A 57 2.63 8.80 8.56
N LYS A 58 2.87 8.85 7.24
CA LYS A 58 1.99 8.19 6.28
C LYS A 58 2.20 6.68 6.35
N ILE A 59 1.12 5.91 6.42
CA ILE A 59 1.18 4.46 6.48
C ILE A 59 0.33 3.87 5.37
N SER A 60 0.86 2.86 4.68
CA SER A 60 0.09 2.05 3.75
C SER A 60 -0.01 0.60 4.13
N LYS A 61 -1.22 0.07 3.97
CA LYS A 61 -1.51 -1.34 4.22
C LYS A 61 -1.25 -2.16 2.96
N VAL A 62 -0.40 -3.17 3.12
CA VAL A 62 -0.02 -4.15 2.10
C VAL A 62 -0.46 -5.53 2.59
N ILE A 63 -1.21 -6.25 1.78
CA ILE A 63 -1.47 -7.68 2.04
C ILE A 63 -0.66 -8.52 1.06
N VAL A 64 -0.06 -9.60 1.56
CA VAL A 64 0.67 -10.56 0.73
C VAL A 64 -0.10 -11.87 0.73
N VAL A 65 -0.60 -12.25 -0.45
CA VAL A 65 -1.46 -13.43 -0.69
C VAL A 65 -0.82 -14.36 -1.73
N GLY A 66 -1.33 -15.59 -1.85
CA GLY A 66 -0.77 -16.62 -2.72
C GLY A 66 -0.75 -17.99 -2.05
N ASP A 67 -0.41 -19.02 -2.82
CA ASP A 67 -0.50 -20.42 -2.38
C ASP A 67 0.41 -20.75 -1.18
N LEU A 68 0.15 -21.91 -0.57
CA LEU A 68 1.00 -22.47 0.47
C LEU A 68 2.43 -22.67 -0.07
N ALA A 69 3.44 -22.39 0.77
CA ALA A 69 4.85 -22.63 0.45
C ALA A 69 5.44 -21.91 -0.78
N VAL A 70 4.73 -20.98 -1.43
CA VAL A 70 5.31 -20.15 -2.50
C VAL A 70 6.45 -19.25 -1.98
N GLY A 71 6.37 -18.77 -0.73
CA GLY A 71 7.47 -18.03 -0.10
C GLY A 71 7.13 -16.62 0.38
N LYS A 72 5.85 -16.30 0.62
CA LYS A 72 5.36 -15.01 1.15
C LYS A 72 6.09 -14.56 2.42
N THR A 73 6.13 -15.43 3.43
CA THR A 73 6.82 -15.19 4.70
C THR A 73 8.32 -14.99 4.50
N CYS A 74 8.95 -15.78 3.63
CA CYS A 74 10.38 -15.64 3.31
C CYS A 74 10.67 -14.30 2.61
N LEU A 75 9.77 -13.84 1.74
CA LEU A 75 9.90 -12.57 1.04
C LEU A 75 9.86 -11.38 2.02
N ILE A 76 8.88 -11.38 2.93
CA ILE A 76 8.76 -10.34 3.97
C ILE A 76 9.96 -10.39 4.92
N ASN A 77 10.32 -11.58 5.42
CA ASN A 77 11.46 -11.72 6.34
C ASN A 77 12.79 -11.34 5.69
N ARG A 78 13.00 -11.68 4.42
CA ARG A 78 14.19 -11.25 3.68
C ARG A 78 14.26 -9.73 3.61
N PHE A 79 13.13 -9.07 3.37
CA PHE A 79 13.12 -7.61 3.28
C PHE A 79 13.30 -6.92 4.64
N CYS A 80 12.49 -7.28 5.65
CA CYS A 80 12.47 -6.59 6.95
C CYS A 80 13.66 -6.96 7.84
N LYS A 81 14.03 -8.24 7.86
CA LYS A 81 14.99 -8.81 8.83
C LYS A 81 16.32 -9.23 8.19
N ASP A 82 16.45 -9.12 6.87
CA ASP A 82 17.56 -9.69 6.09
C ASP A 82 17.83 -11.16 6.45
N ALA A 83 16.75 -11.90 6.71
CA ALA A 83 16.79 -13.27 7.19
C ALA A 83 16.07 -14.22 6.23
N PHE A 84 16.60 -15.43 6.11
CA PHE A 84 15.97 -16.52 5.36
C PHE A 84 16.11 -17.83 6.14
N ASP A 85 14.97 -18.44 6.46
CA ASP A 85 14.92 -19.76 7.09
C ASP A 85 14.53 -20.80 6.03
N LYS A 86 15.39 -21.82 5.87
CA LYS A 86 15.12 -22.95 4.96
C LYS A 86 14.06 -23.90 5.52
N ASN A 87 13.89 -23.92 6.85
CA ASN A 87 12.92 -24.79 7.49
C ASN A 87 11.53 -24.21 7.31
N TYR A 88 10.80 -24.76 6.36
CA TYR A 88 9.43 -24.36 6.10
C TYR A 88 8.56 -24.55 7.36
N LYS A 89 7.95 -23.46 7.80
CA LYS A 89 6.89 -23.46 8.81
C LYS A 89 5.68 -22.77 8.21
N ALA A 90 4.56 -23.48 8.14
CA ALA A 90 3.33 -22.89 7.62
C ALA A 90 2.87 -21.74 8.53
N THR A 91 2.59 -20.57 7.95
CA THR A 91 1.97 -19.46 8.68
C THR A 91 0.58 -19.88 9.14
N ILE A 92 0.33 -19.78 10.45
CA ILE A 92 -0.97 -20.03 11.04
C ILE A 92 -1.67 -18.68 11.19
N GLY A 93 -2.75 -18.47 10.46
CA GLY A 93 -3.48 -17.19 10.48
C GLY A 93 -2.77 -16.10 9.68
N VAL A 94 -2.35 -15.02 10.35
CA VAL A 94 -1.76 -13.83 9.73
C VAL A 94 -0.66 -13.29 10.64
N ASP A 95 0.49 -12.93 10.05
CA ASP A 95 1.59 -12.23 10.73
C ASP A 95 1.68 -10.79 10.23
N PHE A 96 2.24 -9.91 11.06
CA PHE A 96 2.29 -8.47 10.80
C PHE A 96 3.70 -7.94 10.99
N GLU A 97 4.19 -7.23 9.97
CA GLU A 97 5.43 -6.47 10.06
C GLU A 97 5.24 -5.01 9.65
N MET A 98 5.93 -4.10 10.32
CA MET A 98 5.94 -2.68 9.98
C MET A 98 7.33 -2.26 9.52
N GLU A 99 7.45 -1.91 8.24
CA GLU A 99 8.70 -1.36 7.70
C GLU A 99 8.60 0.16 7.54
N ARG A 100 9.61 0.89 8.04
CA ARG A 100 9.69 2.35 7.95
C ARG A 100 10.65 2.79 6.84
N PHE A 101 10.23 3.81 6.12
CA PHE A 101 10.96 4.44 5.03
C PHE A 101 11.02 5.96 5.24
N GLU A 102 11.95 6.58 4.54
CA GLU A 102 11.97 8.01 4.31
C GLU A 102 11.91 8.22 2.80
N VAL A 103 10.79 8.74 2.28
CA VAL A 103 10.59 8.94 0.85
C VAL A 103 10.56 10.44 0.59
N LEU A 104 11.49 10.94 -0.22
CA LEU A 104 11.67 12.38 -0.49
C LEU A 104 11.79 13.23 0.81
N GLY A 105 12.46 12.70 1.83
CA GLY A 105 12.61 13.35 3.14
C GLY A 105 11.39 13.26 4.05
N VAL A 106 10.32 12.56 3.65
CA VAL A 106 9.09 12.41 4.41
C VAL A 106 9.00 11.01 5.03
N PRO A 107 8.75 10.87 6.34
CA PRO A 107 8.52 9.57 6.97
C PRO A 107 7.30 8.85 6.40
N PHE A 108 7.51 7.60 5.98
CA PHE A 108 6.50 6.71 5.42
C PHE A 108 6.63 5.30 6.00
N SER A 109 5.57 4.51 6.00
CA SER A 109 5.64 3.12 6.47
C SER A 109 4.72 2.20 5.70
N LEU A 110 5.17 0.96 5.54
CA LEU A 110 4.36 -0.13 5.05
C LEU A 110 3.97 -1.02 6.22
N GLN A 111 2.70 -1.35 6.31
CA GLN A 111 2.16 -2.42 7.13
C GLN A 111 2.05 -3.66 6.24
N LEU A 112 2.97 -4.60 6.41
CA LEU A 112 3.04 -5.85 5.67
C LEU A 112 2.26 -6.93 6.43
N TRP A 113 1.16 -7.38 5.85
CA TRP A 113 0.33 -8.44 6.39
C TRP A 113 0.64 -9.75 5.64
N ASP A 114 1.39 -10.64 6.29
CA ASP A 114 1.71 -11.98 5.78
C ASP A 114 0.53 -12.91 6.04
N THR A 115 -0.04 -13.50 5.00
CA THR A 115 -1.24 -14.34 5.13
C THR A 115 -0.92 -15.81 4.98
N ALA A 116 -1.65 -16.67 5.71
CA ALA A 116 -1.58 -18.10 5.49
C ALA A 116 -2.03 -18.44 4.06
N GLY A 117 -1.19 -19.16 3.31
CA GLY A 117 -1.54 -19.66 1.97
C GLY A 117 -2.42 -20.89 1.97
N GLN A 118 -2.80 -21.41 3.15
CA GLN A 118 -3.62 -22.60 3.26
C GLN A 118 -5.10 -22.24 3.17
N GLU A 119 -5.80 -22.93 2.28
CA GLU A 119 -7.24 -22.81 2.03
C GLU A 119 -8.10 -22.88 3.31
N ARG A 120 -7.73 -23.75 4.26
CA ARG A 120 -8.42 -23.88 5.55
C ARG A 120 -8.37 -22.63 6.43
N PHE A 121 -7.41 -21.73 6.20
CA PHE A 121 -7.25 -20.47 6.93
C PHE A 121 -7.70 -19.25 6.12
N LYS A 122 -8.17 -19.42 4.87
CA LYS A 122 -8.60 -18.31 4.00
C LYS A 122 -9.70 -17.45 4.62
N CYS A 123 -10.70 -18.04 5.28
CA CYS A 123 -11.75 -17.29 5.97
C CYS A 123 -11.23 -16.44 7.14
N ILE A 124 -10.15 -16.87 7.79
CA ILE A 124 -9.52 -16.09 8.86
C ILE A 124 -8.69 -14.96 8.24
N ALA A 125 -7.96 -15.25 7.17
CA ALA A 125 -7.14 -14.27 6.46
C ALA A 125 -7.98 -13.15 5.81
N SER A 126 -9.16 -13.46 5.25
CA SER A 126 -9.99 -12.48 4.52
C SER A 126 -10.42 -11.29 5.38
N THR A 127 -10.62 -11.49 6.69
CA THR A 127 -10.96 -10.39 7.62
C THR A 127 -9.85 -9.33 7.67
N TYR A 128 -8.61 -9.71 7.39
CA TYR A 128 -7.46 -8.82 7.34
C TYR A 128 -7.26 -8.14 5.98
N TYR A 129 -8.02 -8.52 4.94
CA TYR A 129 -7.85 -7.93 3.61
C TYR A 129 -8.40 -6.51 3.53
N ARG A 130 -9.45 -6.21 4.30
CA ARG A 130 -10.16 -4.93 4.24
C ARG A 130 -9.23 -3.73 4.41
N GLY A 131 -9.38 -2.76 3.51
CA GLY A 131 -8.62 -1.51 3.52
C GLY A 131 -7.16 -1.67 3.11
N ALA A 132 -6.82 -2.75 2.41
CA ALA A 132 -5.54 -2.86 1.73
C ALA A 132 -5.46 -1.78 0.65
N GLN A 133 -4.31 -1.10 0.58
CA GLN A 133 -4.02 -0.17 -0.52
C GLN A 133 -3.16 -0.85 -1.58
N ILE A 134 -2.44 -1.90 -1.19
CA ILE A 134 -1.60 -2.70 -2.07
C ILE A 134 -1.88 -4.18 -1.82
N VAL A 135 -2.01 -4.94 -2.90
CA VAL A 135 -2.09 -6.39 -2.88
C VAL A 135 -0.89 -6.96 -3.64
N ILE A 136 -0.10 -7.77 -2.96
CA ILE A 136 1.01 -8.52 -3.53
C ILE A 136 0.56 -9.97 -3.65
N ILE A 137 0.50 -10.50 -4.86
CA ILE A 137 0.12 -11.89 -5.14
C ILE A 137 1.39 -12.64 -5.51
N ALA A 138 1.85 -13.52 -4.61
CA ALA A 138 3.07 -14.30 -4.80
C ALA A 138 2.76 -15.67 -5.40
N PHE A 139 3.58 -16.09 -6.35
CA PHE A 139 3.61 -17.44 -6.89
C PHE A 139 5.06 -17.95 -6.93
N ASP A 140 5.25 -19.25 -7.08
CA ASP A 140 6.57 -19.88 -7.20
C ASP A 140 6.92 -20.03 -8.69
N VAL A 141 8.06 -19.49 -9.15
CA VAL A 141 8.42 -19.58 -10.57
C VAL A 141 8.72 -21.01 -11.05
N THR A 142 8.82 -21.97 -10.13
CA THR A 142 9.00 -23.39 -10.45
C THR A 142 7.69 -24.17 -10.47
N ASP A 143 6.57 -23.54 -10.09
CA ASP A 143 5.25 -24.17 -10.00
C ASP A 143 4.21 -23.38 -10.83
N ILE A 144 3.90 -23.88 -12.01
CA ILE A 144 2.95 -23.28 -12.96
C ILE A 144 1.53 -23.19 -12.34
N ALA A 145 1.12 -24.18 -11.53
CA ALA A 145 -0.21 -24.16 -10.93
C ALA A 145 -0.36 -22.97 -9.97
N SER A 146 0.71 -22.60 -9.27
CA SER A 146 0.71 -21.42 -8.40
C SER A 146 0.51 -20.10 -9.15
N LEU A 147 0.93 -20.03 -10.42
CA LEU A 147 0.66 -18.88 -11.31
C LEU A 147 -0.81 -18.86 -11.76
N ASP A 148 -1.38 -20.01 -12.10
CA ASP A 148 -2.80 -20.12 -12.50
C ASP A 148 -3.74 -19.66 -11.38
N HIS A 149 -3.38 -19.94 -10.12
CA HIS A 149 -4.16 -19.54 -8.95
C HIS A 149 -4.09 -18.04 -8.63
N VAL A 150 -3.21 -17.25 -9.26
CA VAL A 150 -3.10 -15.80 -9.02
C VAL A 150 -4.44 -15.08 -9.24
N ARG A 151 -5.23 -15.48 -10.25
CA ARG A 151 -6.55 -14.88 -10.50
C ARG A 151 -7.52 -15.13 -9.35
N GLN A 152 -7.53 -16.35 -8.81
CA GLN A 152 -8.36 -16.69 -7.67
C GLN A 152 -7.98 -15.87 -6.42
N TRP A 153 -6.68 -15.70 -6.16
CA TRP A 153 -6.21 -14.89 -5.05
C TRP A 153 -6.54 -13.40 -5.21
N LEU A 154 -6.49 -12.88 -6.44
CA LEU A 154 -6.91 -11.53 -6.76
C LEU A 154 -8.41 -11.34 -6.46
N GLU A 155 -9.26 -12.24 -6.97
CA GLU A 155 -10.71 -12.18 -6.72
C GLU A 155 -11.01 -12.21 -5.22
N ASP A 156 -10.35 -13.08 -4.46
CA ASP A 156 -10.52 -13.17 -3.01
C ASP A 156 -10.06 -11.90 -2.29
N ALA A 157 -8.95 -11.28 -2.71
CA ALA A 157 -8.47 -10.02 -2.16
C ALA A 157 -9.41 -8.85 -2.47
N LEU A 158 -9.99 -8.80 -3.68
CA LEU A 158 -10.86 -7.72 -4.14
C LEU A 158 -12.29 -7.81 -3.58
N LYS A 159 -12.75 -8.96 -3.08
CA LYS A 159 -14.05 -9.06 -2.37
C LYS A 159 -14.15 -8.09 -1.18
N GLU A 160 -13.02 -7.78 -0.55
CA GLU A 160 -12.93 -6.96 0.66
C GLU A 160 -12.38 -5.54 0.42
N ASN A 161 -12.06 -5.20 -0.84
CA ASN A 161 -11.39 -3.95 -1.21
C ASN A 161 -12.00 -3.32 -2.47
N ASP A 162 -11.87 -2.00 -2.62
CA ASP A 162 -12.28 -1.31 -3.85
C ASP A 162 -11.23 -1.58 -4.96
N PRO A 163 -11.59 -2.26 -6.07
CA PRO A 163 -10.64 -2.57 -7.14
C PRO A 163 -10.00 -1.34 -7.78
N THR A 164 -10.66 -0.18 -7.72
CA THR A 164 -10.15 1.06 -8.32
C THR A 164 -9.13 1.79 -7.44
N ALA A 165 -9.04 1.42 -6.16
CA ALA A 165 -8.20 2.08 -5.17
C ALA A 165 -6.98 1.26 -4.74
N VAL A 166 -6.81 0.05 -5.30
CA VAL A 166 -5.76 -0.91 -4.91
C VAL A 166 -4.68 -1.00 -5.98
N GLN A 167 -3.42 -0.87 -5.57
CA GLN A 167 -2.26 -1.19 -6.41
C GLN A 167 -1.99 -2.70 -6.39
N LEU A 168 -1.79 -3.30 -7.56
CA LEU A 168 -1.60 -4.74 -7.72
C LEU A 168 -0.18 -5.07 -8.15
N PHE A 169 0.42 -6.06 -7.48
CA PHE A 169 1.71 -6.62 -7.85
C PHE A 169 1.62 -8.14 -7.94
N ILE A 170 2.21 -8.72 -8.98
CA ILE A 170 2.45 -10.17 -9.09
C ILE A 170 3.93 -10.41 -8.82
N VAL A 171 4.25 -11.34 -7.92
CA VAL A 171 5.65 -11.64 -7.56
C VAL A 171 5.96 -13.11 -7.79
N GLY A 172 6.82 -13.38 -8.77
CA GLY A 172 7.43 -14.69 -8.98
C GLY A 172 8.59 -14.89 -8.01
N THR A 173 8.40 -15.78 -7.04
CA THR A 173 9.38 -16.10 -6.01
C THR A 173 10.24 -17.32 -6.37
N LYS A 174 11.31 -17.57 -5.61
CA LYS A 174 12.24 -18.70 -5.81
C LYS A 174 12.92 -18.71 -7.18
N LYS A 175 13.20 -17.53 -7.73
CA LYS A 175 13.91 -17.38 -9.02
C LYS A 175 15.23 -18.16 -9.08
N ASP A 176 15.91 -18.29 -7.95
CA ASP A 176 17.14 -19.05 -7.79
C ASP A 176 17.02 -20.55 -8.10
N LEU A 177 15.81 -21.11 -8.04
CA LEU A 177 15.57 -22.54 -8.31
C LEU A 177 15.27 -22.83 -9.79
N SER A 178 15.05 -21.81 -10.60
CA SER A 178 14.72 -21.98 -12.02
C SER A 178 15.95 -21.80 -12.90
N SER A 179 16.10 -22.67 -13.90
CA SER A 179 17.06 -22.42 -14.97
C SER A 179 16.65 -21.19 -15.81
N PRO A 180 17.58 -20.52 -16.52
CA PRO A 180 17.24 -19.39 -17.38
C PRO A 180 16.18 -19.72 -18.46
N ALA A 181 16.22 -20.94 -19.00
CA ALA A 181 15.27 -21.39 -20.02
C ALA A 181 13.85 -21.59 -19.44
N GLN A 182 13.75 -22.25 -18.28
CA GLN A 182 12.46 -22.43 -17.59
C GLN A 182 11.88 -21.08 -17.12
N TYR A 183 12.74 -20.21 -16.57
CA TYR A 183 12.33 -18.90 -16.09
C TYR A 183 11.79 -18.04 -17.25
N SER A 184 12.44 -18.08 -18.41
CA SER A 184 11.98 -17.32 -19.57
C SER A 184 10.58 -17.71 -20.04
N GLN A 185 10.16 -18.97 -19.86
CA GLN A 185 8.82 -19.42 -20.24
C GLN A 185 7.78 -18.89 -19.27
N ILE A 186 7.97 -19.14 -17.97
CA ILE A 186 7.01 -18.68 -16.96
C ILE A 186 6.98 -17.15 -16.81
N GLU A 187 8.09 -16.46 -17.08
CA GLU A 187 8.13 -14.99 -17.12
C GLU A 187 7.17 -14.45 -18.20
N GLN A 188 7.10 -15.08 -19.38
CA GLN A 188 6.19 -14.63 -20.44
C GLN A 188 4.72 -14.77 -20.03
N ASP A 189 4.36 -15.90 -19.42
CA ASP A 189 3.00 -16.14 -18.93
C ASP A 189 2.64 -15.19 -17.79
N ALA A 190 3.56 -14.95 -16.87
CA ALA A 190 3.38 -14.02 -15.76
C ALA A 190 3.23 -12.56 -16.25
N LEU A 191 4.02 -12.14 -17.24
CA LEU A 191 3.90 -10.81 -17.86
C LEU A 191 2.55 -10.63 -18.55
N LYS A 192 2.08 -11.64 -19.29
CA LYS A 192 0.78 -11.63 -19.94
C LYS A 192 -0.34 -11.50 -18.91
N LEU A 193 -0.29 -12.32 -17.85
CA LEU A 193 -1.26 -12.24 -16.76
C LEU A 193 -1.24 -10.86 -16.08
N ALA A 194 -0.06 -10.32 -15.79
CA ALA A 194 0.11 -9.00 -15.18
C ALA A 194 -0.54 -7.89 -16.01
N GLN A 195 -0.41 -7.94 -17.34
CA GLN A 195 -1.07 -7.00 -18.25
C GLN A 195 -2.60 -7.16 -18.21
N GLU A 196 -3.11 -8.39 -18.22
CA GLU A 196 -4.55 -8.67 -18.17
C GLU A 196 -5.21 -8.13 -16.90
N ILE A 197 -4.54 -8.27 -15.74
CA ILE A 197 -5.08 -7.81 -14.45
C ILE A 197 -4.60 -6.41 -14.04
N THR A 198 -3.86 -5.71 -14.90
CA THR A 198 -3.29 -4.38 -14.61
C THR A 198 -2.42 -4.36 -13.34
N ALA A 199 -1.53 -5.34 -13.20
CA ALA A 199 -0.58 -5.47 -12.10
C ALA A 199 0.87 -5.28 -12.55
N GLU A 200 1.75 -4.87 -11.65
CA GLU A 200 3.20 -4.83 -11.90
C GLU A 200 3.87 -6.16 -11.54
N TYR A 201 4.62 -6.76 -12.47
CA TYR A 201 5.29 -8.06 -12.27
C TYR A 201 6.75 -7.89 -11.80
N TRP A 202 7.14 -8.70 -10.83
CA TRP A 202 8.51 -8.80 -10.31
C TRP A 202 8.93 -10.26 -10.12
N ALA A 203 10.18 -10.58 -10.45
CA ALA A 203 10.78 -11.86 -10.09
C ALA A 203 11.88 -11.68 -9.05
N VAL A 204 11.81 -12.45 -7.97
CA VAL A 204 12.64 -12.29 -6.78
C VAL A 204 13.17 -13.63 -6.27
N SER A 205 14.27 -13.58 -5.52
CA SER A 205 14.73 -14.69 -4.71
C SER A 205 14.90 -14.25 -3.26
N SER A 206 14.11 -14.85 -2.36
CA SER A 206 14.29 -14.64 -0.92
C SER A 206 15.55 -15.34 -0.39
N LEU A 207 16.04 -16.37 -1.08
CA LEU A 207 17.27 -17.07 -0.71
C LEU A 207 18.49 -16.19 -0.96
N THR A 208 18.65 -15.69 -2.19
CA THR A 208 19.81 -14.89 -2.59
C THR A 208 19.66 -13.41 -2.27
N GLY A 209 18.44 -12.94 -2.05
CA GLY A 209 18.10 -11.52 -1.89
C GLY A 209 17.86 -10.80 -3.21
N GLU A 210 17.99 -11.47 -4.36
CA GLU A 210 17.82 -10.87 -5.68
C GLU A 210 16.46 -10.18 -5.82
N ASN A 211 16.49 -8.90 -6.21
CA ASN A 211 15.36 -8.00 -6.46
C ASN A 211 14.40 -7.76 -5.28
N VAL A 212 14.64 -8.35 -4.10
CA VAL A 212 13.72 -8.22 -2.96
C VAL A 212 13.68 -6.77 -2.44
N LYS A 213 14.86 -6.15 -2.30
CA LYS A 213 14.94 -4.77 -1.80
C LYS A 213 14.34 -3.79 -2.80
N GLU A 214 14.70 -3.93 -4.06
CA GLU A 214 14.25 -3.09 -5.17
C GLU A 214 12.73 -3.17 -5.32
N PHE A 215 12.16 -4.37 -5.20
CA PHE A 215 10.72 -4.60 -5.24
C PHE A 215 9.99 -3.83 -4.13
N PHE A 216 10.37 -4.00 -2.86
CA PHE A 216 9.67 -3.29 -1.77
C PHE A 216 9.93 -1.79 -1.78
N PHE A 217 11.08 -1.33 -2.28
CA PHE A 217 11.35 0.09 -2.50
C PHE A 217 10.40 0.66 -3.55
N ARG A 218 10.16 -0.08 -4.63
CA ARG A 218 9.19 0.28 -5.67
C ARG A 218 7.78 0.37 -5.10
N VAL A 219 7.35 -0.65 -4.36
CA VAL A 219 6.04 -0.67 -3.67
C VAL A 219 5.90 0.54 -2.75
N ALA A 220 6.89 0.83 -1.91
CA ALA A 220 6.86 1.95 -0.98
C ALA A 220 6.74 3.30 -1.69
N SER A 221 7.47 3.46 -2.78
CA SER A 221 7.48 4.70 -3.58
C SER A 221 6.14 4.98 -4.24
N LEU A 222 5.55 3.97 -4.89
CA LEU A 222 4.25 4.09 -5.56
C LEU A 222 3.11 4.31 -4.56
N ALA A 223 3.16 3.63 -3.42
CA ALA A 223 2.21 3.83 -2.33
C ALA A 223 2.27 5.25 -1.76
N PHE A 224 3.49 5.74 -1.52
CA PHE A 224 3.73 7.11 -1.05
C PHE A 224 3.19 8.15 -2.05
N GLU A 225 3.52 8.00 -3.34
CA GLU A 225 3.05 8.90 -4.39
C GLU A 225 1.53 8.97 -4.44
N THR A 226 0.84 7.82 -4.45
CA THR A 226 -0.63 7.76 -4.44
C THR A 226 -1.23 8.43 -3.22
N ASN A 227 -0.68 8.20 -2.02
CA ASN A 227 -1.15 8.84 -0.80
C ASN A 227 -0.99 10.37 -0.84
N VAL A 228 0.15 10.87 -1.34
CA VAL A 228 0.38 12.32 -1.46
C VAL A 228 -0.57 12.94 -2.47
N LEU A 229 -0.77 12.32 -3.64
CA LEU A 229 -1.70 12.82 -4.65
C LEU A 229 -3.14 12.89 -4.13
N ALA A 230 -3.61 11.83 -3.46
CA ALA A 230 -4.95 11.79 -2.88
C ALA A 230 -5.17 12.88 -1.82
N GLU A 231 -4.15 13.24 -1.03
CA GLU A 231 -4.22 14.34 -0.07
C GLU A 231 -4.24 15.71 -0.75
N LEU A 232 -3.46 15.89 -1.81
CA LEU A 232 -3.43 17.15 -2.57
C LEU A 232 -4.78 17.42 -3.24
N GLU A 233 -5.46 16.39 -3.74
CA GLU A 233 -6.82 16.50 -4.29
C GLU A 233 -7.84 16.89 -3.22
N LYS A 234 -7.78 16.28 -2.03
CA LYS A 234 -8.63 16.63 -0.89
C LYS A 234 -8.38 18.04 -0.34
N SER A 235 -7.15 18.55 -0.51
CA SER A 235 -6.70 19.87 -0.05
C SER A 235 -6.82 20.97 -1.10
N GLY A 236 -7.37 20.66 -2.29
CA GLY A 236 -7.71 21.66 -3.29
C GLY A 236 -8.63 22.76 -2.74
N PRO A 237 -8.72 23.93 -3.39
CA PRO A 237 -9.45 25.06 -2.83
C PRO A 237 -10.89 24.64 -2.56
N ARG A 238 -11.25 24.54 -1.27
CA ARG A 238 -12.65 24.51 -0.87
C ARG A 238 -13.25 25.74 -1.53
N GLN A 239 -14.14 25.56 -2.52
CA GLN A 239 -15.03 26.66 -2.86
C GLN A 239 -15.74 26.99 -1.56
N ILE A 240 -15.39 28.14 -0.98
CA ILE A 240 -16.17 28.78 0.08
C ILE A 240 -17.45 29.23 -0.63
N GLY A 241 -18.34 28.26 -0.86
CA GLY A 241 -19.65 28.46 -1.43
C GLY A 241 -20.56 29.01 -0.35
N GLY A 242 -20.84 30.31 -0.43
CA GLY A 242 -21.98 30.94 0.21
C GLY A 242 -21.72 31.58 1.57
N ILE A 243 -20.98 32.70 1.59
CA ILE A 243 -21.32 33.74 2.57
C ILE A 243 -22.72 34.22 2.18
N VAL A 244 -23.74 33.78 2.92
CA VAL A 244 -25.06 34.42 2.92
C VAL A 244 -24.83 35.86 3.37
N ARG A 245 -24.78 36.79 2.41
CA ARG A 245 -24.90 38.22 2.71
C ARG A 245 -26.31 38.44 3.24
N ILE A 246 -26.45 38.48 4.56
CA ILE A 246 -27.63 39.02 5.21
C ILE A 246 -27.60 40.53 4.93
N ASN A 247 -28.36 40.96 3.92
CA ASN A 247 -28.66 42.37 3.74
C ASN A 247 -29.56 42.78 4.90
N SER A 248 -28.98 43.45 5.90
CA SER A 248 -29.73 44.14 6.95
C SER A 248 -30.40 45.38 6.34
N THR A 249 -31.70 45.31 6.07
CA THR A 249 -32.56 46.49 5.97
C THR A 249 -33.15 46.81 7.35
N PRO A 250 -33.09 48.07 7.83
CA PRO A 250 -33.67 48.43 9.11
C PRO A 250 -35.09 48.95 8.91
N SER A 251 -36.10 48.27 9.46
CA SER A 251 -37.36 48.94 9.84
C SER A 251 -38.30 48.09 10.70
N ASN A 252 -38.57 48.64 11.89
CA ASN A 252 -39.82 48.65 12.66
C ASN A 252 -40.35 47.36 13.32
N VAL A 253 -39.97 47.21 14.58
CA VAL A 253 -40.83 47.33 15.79
C VAL A 253 -42.35 47.16 15.55
N ASN A 254 -42.90 46.03 16.00
CA ASN A 254 -43.95 45.95 17.05
C ASN A 254 -44.50 44.53 17.22
N ALA A 255 -44.61 44.11 18.50
CA ALA A 255 -45.65 43.27 19.10
C ALA A 255 -45.86 41.84 18.53
N SER A 256 -46.18 40.78 19.27
CA SER A 256 -46.37 40.49 20.69
C SER A 256 -46.71 38.99 20.78
N THR A 257 -46.32 38.35 21.88
CA THR A 257 -47.02 37.21 22.54
C THR A 257 -47.18 35.87 21.82
N LYS A 258 -46.51 34.84 22.37
CA LYS A 258 -47.06 33.77 23.26
C LYS A 258 -46.53 32.36 22.94
N LYS A 259 -46.01 31.75 24.01
CA LYS A 259 -45.65 30.35 24.26
C LYS A 259 -46.61 29.32 23.64
N LYS A 260 -46.07 28.19 23.17
CA LYS A 260 -46.41 26.84 23.67
C LYS A 260 -45.35 25.79 23.27
N GLN A 261 -45.09 24.90 24.21
CA GLN A 261 -44.12 23.80 24.23
C GLN A 261 -44.72 22.51 23.58
N PRO A 262 -43.96 21.40 23.49
CA PRO A 262 -43.97 20.46 22.36
C PRO A 262 -44.90 19.27 22.59
N ASN A 263 -45.08 18.43 21.57
CA ASN A 263 -45.42 17.02 21.79
C ASN A 263 -44.79 16.14 20.70
N CYS A 264 -44.20 15.05 21.19
CA CYS A 264 -43.56 13.97 20.45
C CYS A 264 -44.47 12.74 20.47
N CYS A 265 -44.26 11.84 19.51
CA CYS A 265 -44.76 10.46 19.35
C CYS A 265 -46.24 10.24 18.96
N GLN A 266 -46.43 9.71 17.74
CA GLN A 266 -46.81 8.30 17.51
C GLN A 266 -46.17 7.81 16.22
#